data_AF-A0A7Y4MFA3-F1
#
_entry.id   AF-A0A7Y4MFA3-F1
#
_cell.length_a   1.000
_cell.length_b   1.000
_cell.length_c   1.000
_cell.angle_alpha   90.00
_cell.angle_beta   90.00
_cell.angle_gamma   90.00
#
_symmetry.space_group_name_H-M   'P 1'
#
loop_
_entity.id
_entity.type
_entity.pdbx_description
1 polymer ?
#
loop_
_entity_poly.entity_id
_entity_poly.type
_entity_poly.pdbx_seq_one_letter_code
_entity_poly.pdbx_strand_id
1 'polypeptide(L)'
;MEVAGPETLVAMLRRGDGPDPAADALETAPDTADPGTGGLGTAGPGTAGPGTGGPGTVELLVAADRLMSWVVARQAELVAALHTEVQDEAAAHAASRPGGTVGAGLGFTLTAEELVPLLNLSGRAAHRLLGQSLTLVEDLPKTLQCLGAGMLTPRQAQIILDEALTIPAEALPAFEEEVLKTGAQLMAPRLKEGVKWFV
;
A
#
# COMPACT_ATOMS: atom_id res chain seq x y z
N MET A 1 17.26 14.22 -22.10
CA MET A 1 16.67 13.42 -21.01
C MET A 1 15.17 13.70 -21.04
N GLU A 2 14.46 12.92 -21.85
CA GLU A 2 13.03 13.13 -22.13
C GLU A 2 12.25 12.50 -20.98
N VAL A 3 11.64 13.34 -20.14
CA VAL A 3 10.83 12.91 -19.00
C VAL A 3 9.62 12.19 -19.57
N ALA A 4 9.48 10.91 -19.26
CA ALA A 4 8.36 10.09 -19.71
C ALA A 4 7.04 10.80 -19.40
N GLY A 5 6.26 11.09 -20.45
CA GLY A 5 4.98 11.78 -20.32
C GLY A 5 3.97 10.98 -19.50
N PRO A 6 2.90 11.63 -19.01
CA PRO A 6 1.86 11.00 -18.18
C PRO A 6 1.24 9.75 -18.84
N GLU A 7 1.25 9.66 -20.17
CA GLU A 7 0.80 8.50 -20.94
C GLU A 7 1.59 7.22 -20.63
N THR A 8 2.88 7.33 -20.30
CA THR A 8 3.73 6.17 -19.97
C THR A 8 3.40 5.60 -18.59
N LEU A 9 3.05 6.47 -17.62
CA LEU A 9 2.55 6.07 -16.30
C LEU A 9 1.18 5.39 -16.41
N VAL A 10 0.30 5.92 -17.26
CA VAL A 10 -1.01 5.32 -17.54
C VAL A 10 -0.87 3.97 -18.25
N ALA A 11 0.11 3.82 -19.15
CA ALA A 11 0.40 2.54 -19.81
C ALA A 11 0.99 1.48 -18.86
N MET A 12 1.79 1.90 -17.86
CA MET A 12 2.27 1.01 -16.80
C MET A 12 1.13 0.57 -15.86
N LEU A 13 0.21 1.47 -15.51
CA LEU A 13 -0.96 1.19 -14.68
C LEU A 13 -1.99 0.25 -15.35
N ARG A 14 -2.07 0.23 -16.68
CA ARG A 14 -2.96 -0.67 -17.44
C ARG A 14 -2.42 -2.09 -17.60
N ARG A 15 -1.12 -2.31 -17.37
CA ARG A 15 -0.51 -3.65 -17.42
C ARG A 15 -0.69 -4.30 -16.04
N GLY A 16 -1.94 -4.50 -15.63
CA GLY A 16 -2.30 -5.17 -14.38
C GLY A 16 -1.90 -6.65 -14.43
N ASP A 17 -0.70 -6.96 -13.95
CA ASP A 17 -0.24 -8.33 -13.68
C ASP A 17 0.08 -8.48 -12.18
N GLY A 18 -0.93 -8.21 -11.36
CA GLY A 18 -1.04 -8.75 -10.01
C GLY A 18 -2.02 -9.92 -10.06
N PRO A 19 -1.68 -11.09 -9.47
CA PRO A 19 -2.57 -12.25 -9.51
C PRO A 19 -3.88 -11.92 -8.80
N ASP A 20 -4.99 -12.11 -9.48
CA ASP A 20 -6.34 -12.09 -8.91
C ASP A 20 -6.49 -13.32 -7.99
N PRO A 21 -6.57 -13.17 -6.65
CA PRO A 21 -6.78 -14.31 -5.78
C PRO A 21 -8.28 -14.57 -5.51
N ALA A 22 -9.21 -13.91 -6.21
CA ALA A 22 -10.64 -13.96 -5.92
C ALA A 22 -11.50 -14.63 -7.00
N ALA A 23 -10.93 -15.04 -8.14
CA ALA A 23 -11.72 -15.57 -9.25
C ALA A 23 -12.18 -17.04 -9.11
N ASP A 24 -11.68 -17.82 -8.14
CA ASP A 24 -11.88 -19.28 -8.11
C ASP A 24 -12.69 -19.82 -6.92
N ALA A 25 -13.42 -18.97 -6.19
CA ALA A 25 -14.19 -19.42 -5.03
C ALA A 25 -15.56 -18.75 -4.90
N LEU A 26 -16.45 -18.94 -5.88
CA LEU A 26 -17.88 -19.16 -5.63
C LEU A 26 -18.62 -19.50 -6.94
N GLU A 27 -18.54 -20.75 -7.41
CA GLU A 27 -19.55 -21.27 -8.34
C GLU A 27 -19.88 -22.72 -7.97
N THR A 28 -21.08 -22.93 -7.41
CA THR A 28 -21.90 -24.16 -7.52
C THR A 28 -23.26 -24.02 -6.81
N ALA A 29 -24.27 -23.57 -7.59
CA ALA A 29 -25.68 -24.04 -7.67
C ALA A 29 -26.64 -24.06 -6.43
N PRO A 30 -27.98 -24.20 -6.60
CA PRO A 30 -28.89 -23.71 -7.64
C PRO A 30 -30.22 -23.08 -7.13
N ASP A 31 -30.84 -22.31 -8.03
CA ASP A 31 -32.27 -22.25 -8.42
C ASP A 31 -33.39 -22.63 -7.43
N THR A 32 -34.25 -21.65 -7.12
CA THR A 32 -35.71 -21.84 -7.03
C THR A 32 -36.45 -20.58 -7.49
N ALA A 33 -37.10 -20.66 -8.66
CA ALA A 33 -38.32 -19.90 -9.03
C ALA A 33 -39.49 -20.26 -8.07
N ASP A 34 -40.54 -19.47 -7.82
CA ASP A 34 -41.50 -18.75 -8.70
C ASP A 34 -42.45 -17.86 -7.80
N PRO A 35 -43.61 -17.28 -8.25
CA PRO A 35 -43.81 -15.92 -8.79
C PRO A 35 -44.86 -15.02 -8.05
N GLY A 36 -45.02 -13.79 -8.57
CA GLY A 36 -46.27 -13.00 -8.55
C GLY A 36 -46.32 -11.92 -7.47
N THR A 37 -46.54 -10.63 -7.77
CA THR A 37 -47.81 -10.09 -8.30
C THR A 37 -47.66 -8.59 -8.63
N GLY A 38 -48.28 -8.14 -9.72
CA GLY A 38 -48.93 -6.81 -9.80
C GLY A 38 -48.12 -5.63 -10.35
N GLY A 39 -48.21 -5.37 -11.66
CA GLY A 39 -47.72 -4.14 -12.29
C GLY A 39 -48.67 -2.94 -12.21
N LEU A 40 -48.18 -1.80 -12.74
CA LEU A 40 -48.88 -0.67 -13.41
C LEU A 40 -47.74 0.31 -13.86
N GLY A 41 -47.37 0.39 -15.14
CA GLY A 41 -47.78 1.44 -16.11
C GLY A 41 -47.23 2.83 -15.73
N THR A 42 -46.32 3.49 -16.47
CA THR A 42 -46.56 4.14 -17.78
C THR A 42 -45.27 4.38 -18.60
N ALA A 43 -45.40 4.32 -19.93
CA ALA A 43 -44.35 4.54 -20.93
C ALA A 43 -44.15 6.02 -21.32
N GLY A 44 -42.93 6.38 -21.74
CA GLY A 44 -42.63 7.61 -22.47
C GLY A 44 -41.11 7.87 -22.60
N PRO A 45 -40.50 7.89 -23.80
CA PRO A 45 -39.09 7.63 -24.00
C PRO A 45 -38.26 8.92 -24.05
N GLY A 46 -37.31 9.06 -23.12
CA GLY A 46 -36.17 9.96 -23.25
C GLY A 46 -34.96 9.11 -23.56
N THR A 47 -34.42 9.27 -24.77
CA THR A 47 -33.22 8.61 -25.26
C THR A 47 -32.08 8.65 -24.24
N ALA A 48 -31.87 7.54 -23.54
CA ALA A 48 -30.62 7.26 -22.85
C ALA A 48 -29.58 7.03 -23.95
N GLY A 49 -28.99 8.12 -24.45
CA GLY A 49 -27.67 8.01 -25.03
C GLY A 49 -26.77 7.39 -23.94
N PRO A 50 -25.94 6.39 -24.26
CA PRO A 50 -24.94 5.93 -23.31
C PRO A 50 -24.04 7.13 -23.07
N GLY A 51 -24.30 7.85 -21.97
CA GLY A 51 -23.41 8.88 -21.50
C GLY A 51 -22.08 8.18 -21.32
N THR A 52 -21.12 8.52 -22.17
CA THR A 52 -19.68 8.36 -21.97
C THR A 52 -19.28 9.20 -20.74
N GLY A 53 -19.90 8.91 -19.59
CA GLY A 53 -19.56 9.45 -18.31
C GLY A 53 -18.29 8.73 -17.90
N GLY A 54 -17.15 9.36 -18.16
CA GLY A 54 -15.94 9.02 -17.43
C GLY A 54 -16.22 9.07 -15.92
N PRO A 55 -15.36 8.42 -15.11
CA PRO A 55 -15.56 8.37 -13.68
C PRO A 55 -15.81 9.77 -13.11
N GLY A 56 -16.78 9.88 -12.20
CA GLY A 56 -17.10 11.15 -11.56
C GLY A 56 -15.89 11.69 -10.78
N THR A 57 -15.85 12.99 -10.50
CA THR A 57 -14.72 13.61 -9.76
C THR A 57 -14.43 12.92 -8.43
N VAL A 58 -15.46 12.40 -7.74
CA VAL A 58 -15.33 11.64 -6.50
C VAL A 58 -14.59 10.31 -6.73
N GLU A 59 -14.93 9.58 -7.80
CA GLU A 59 -14.29 8.31 -8.15
C GLU A 59 -12.83 8.53 -8.56
N LEU A 60 -12.55 9.61 -9.30
CA LEU A 60 -11.18 10.00 -9.65
C LEU A 60 -10.33 10.33 -8.42
N LEU A 61 -10.91 10.99 -7.40
CA LEU A 61 -10.21 11.29 -6.16
C LEU A 61 -9.88 10.01 -5.38
N VAL A 62 -10.81 9.06 -5.30
CA VAL A 62 -10.58 7.74 -4.67
C VAL A 62 -9.52 6.94 -5.44
N ALA A 63 -9.55 6.98 -6.77
CA ALA A 63 -8.54 6.31 -7.60
C ALA A 63 -7.14 6.91 -7.39
N ALA A 64 -7.04 8.24 -7.27
CA ALA A 64 -5.78 8.91 -6.97
C ALA A 64 -5.22 8.52 -5.59
N ASP A 65 -6.08 8.42 -4.56
CA ASP A 65 -5.67 8.02 -3.22
C ASP A 65 -5.17 6.56 -3.17
N ARG A 66 -5.85 5.65 -3.89
CA ARG A 66 -5.39 4.26 -4.07
C ARG A 66 -4.06 4.18 -4.81
N LEU A 67 -3.88 5.01 -5.85
CA LEU A 67 -2.60 5.09 -6.57
C LEU A 67 -1.48 5.56 -5.64
N MET A 68 -1.72 6.58 -4.81
CA MET A 68 -0.75 7.05 -3.82
C MET A 68 -0.40 5.95 -2.82
N SER A 69 -1.38 5.20 -2.35
CA SER A 69 -1.20 4.05 -1.46
C SER A 69 -0.27 3.00 -2.08
N TRP A 70 -0.58 2.61 -3.33
CA TRP A 70 0.25 1.67 -4.09
C TRP A 70 1.69 2.18 -4.31
N VAL A 71 1.86 3.45 -4.66
CA VAL A 71 3.21 4.04 -4.87
C VAL A 71 4.03 3.98 -3.58
N VAL A 72 3.44 4.29 -2.42
CA VAL A 72 4.14 4.24 -1.13
C VAL A 72 4.55 2.81 -0.79
N ALA A 73 3.68 1.82 -1.02
CA ALA A 73 4.03 0.41 -0.84
C ALA A 73 5.21 0.01 -1.75
N ARG A 74 5.15 0.35 -3.04
CA ARG A 74 6.22 0.03 -3.99
C ARG A 74 7.54 0.73 -3.64
N GLN A 75 7.47 1.96 -3.12
CA GLN A 75 8.65 2.67 -2.66
C GLN A 75 9.30 1.95 -1.47
N ALA A 76 8.52 1.47 -0.50
CA ALA A 76 9.05 0.74 0.64
C ALA A 76 9.80 -0.54 0.19
N GLU A 77 9.23 -1.30 -0.74
CA GLU A 77 9.86 -2.49 -1.32
C GLU A 77 11.19 -2.15 -2.02
N LEU A 78 11.21 -1.11 -2.84
CA LEU A 78 12.42 -0.68 -3.57
C LEU A 78 13.52 -0.18 -2.62
N VAL A 79 13.15 0.53 -1.56
CA VAL A 79 14.09 1.01 -0.55
C VAL A 79 14.69 -0.16 0.24
N ALA A 80 13.89 -1.17 0.59
CA ALA A 80 14.38 -2.38 1.26
C ALA A 80 15.27 -3.24 0.34
N ALA A 81 14.92 -3.34 -0.95
CA ALA A 81 15.76 -4.01 -1.94
C ALA A 81 17.11 -3.31 -2.10
N LEU A 82 17.12 -1.97 -2.23
CA LEU A 82 18.35 -1.18 -2.27
C LEU A 82 19.21 -1.40 -1.01
N HIS A 83 18.59 -1.46 0.18
CA HIS A 83 19.33 -1.77 1.40
C HIS A 83 20.02 -3.13 1.31
N THR A 84 19.31 -4.15 0.82
CA THR A 84 19.88 -5.51 0.69
C THR A 84 21.10 -5.49 -0.22
N GLU A 85 20.99 -4.82 -1.38
CA GLU A 85 22.11 -4.65 -2.34
C GLU A 85 23.31 -3.94 -1.68
N VAL A 86 23.09 -2.80 -1.03
CA VAL A 86 24.16 -2.03 -0.35
C VAL A 86 24.81 -2.84 0.78
N GLN A 87 24.01 -3.61 1.52
CA GLN A 87 24.51 -4.45 2.60
C GLN A 87 25.39 -5.59 2.08
N ASP A 88 24.98 -6.24 0.98
CA ASP A 88 25.73 -7.31 0.34
C ASP A 88 27.05 -6.80 -0.25
N GLU A 89 27.03 -5.63 -0.90
CA GLU A 89 28.24 -4.96 -1.40
C GLU A 89 29.21 -4.61 -0.26
N ALA A 90 28.70 -4.06 0.84
CA ALA A 90 29.50 -3.75 2.02
C ALA A 90 30.13 -5.01 2.65
N ALA A 91 29.37 -6.11 2.71
CA ALA A 91 29.85 -7.40 3.21
C ALA A 91 30.94 -7.98 2.30
N ALA A 92 30.75 -7.97 0.99
CA ALA A 92 31.74 -8.41 0.02
C ALA A 92 33.03 -7.59 0.10
N HIS A 93 32.91 -6.27 0.25
CA HIS A 93 34.06 -5.38 0.39
C HIS A 93 34.84 -5.65 1.68
N ALA A 94 34.15 -5.89 2.80
CA ALA A 94 34.80 -6.26 4.07
C ALA A 94 35.53 -7.60 3.98
N ALA A 95 34.91 -8.61 3.36
CA ALA A 95 35.50 -9.95 3.18
C ALA A 95 36.77 -9.94 2.31
N SER A 96 36.89 -8.97 1.39
CA SER A 96 38.10 -8.81 0.55
C SER A 96 39.33 -8.30 1.32
N ARG A 97 39.16 -7.79 2.55
CA ARG A 97 40.22 -7.17 3.35
C ARG A 97 40.64 -8.09 4.50
N PRO A 98 41.95 -8.30 4.74
CA PRO A 98 42.41 -9.02 5.92
C PRO A 98 41.88 -8.37 7.21
N GLY A 99 41.09 -9.11 8.00
CA GLY A 99 40.48 -8.62 9.24
C GLY A 99 39.30 -7.67 9.06
N GLY A 100 38.75 -7.52 7.85
CA GLY A 100 37.58 -6.70 7.60
C GLY A 100 36.32 -7.28 8.25
N THR A 101 35.63 -6.46 9.05
CA THR A 101 34.29 -6.77 9.55
C THR A 101 33.37 -5.60 9.22
N VAL A 102 32.12 -5.89 8.88
CA VAL A 102 31.09 -4.86 8.72
C VAL A 102 30.53 -4.56 10.12
N GLY A 103 30.63 -3.31 10.56
CA GLY A 103 30.01 -2.89 11.81
C GLY A 103 28.48 -3.00 11.72
N ALA A 104 27.84 -3.42 12.81
CA ALA A 104 26.39 -3.41 12.92
C ALA A 104 25.86 -1.99 12.61
N GLY A 105 24.98 -1.86 11.62
CA GLY A 105 24.40 -0.59 11.19
C GLY A 105 25.13 0.13 10.04
N LEU A 106 26.30 -0.33 9.58
CA LEU A 106 27.00 0.32 8.46
C LEU A 106 26.18 0.27 7.15
N GLY A 107 25.51 -0.86 6.87
CA GLY A 107 24.64 -0.99 5.72
C GLY A 107 23.47 0.01 5.75
N PHE A 108 22.89 0.23 6.93
CA PHE A 108 21.81 1.20 7.12
C PHE A 108 22.27 2.64 6.84
N THR A 109 23.43 3.04 7.37
CA THR A 109 23.96 4.39 7.15
C THR A 109 24.32 4.63 5.69
N LEU A 110 24.96 3.66 5.03
CA LEU A 110 25.32 3.77 3.61
C LEU A 110 24.07 3.88 2.74
N THR A 111 23.07 3.04 2.99
CA THR A 111 21.80 3.10 2.25
C THR A 111 21.10 4.44 2.45
N ALA A 112 21.09 4.98 3.67
CA ALA A 112 20.49 6.29 3.93
C ALA A 112 21.25 7.43 3.21
N GLU A 113 22.58 7.35 3.10
CA GLU A 113 23.39 8.31 2.35
C GLU A 113 23.12 8.25 0.84
N GLU A 114 22.88 7.06 0.28
CA GLU A 114 22.47 6.89 -1.12
C GLU A 114 21.07 7.47 -1.41
N LEU A 115 20.12 7.34 -0.47
CA LEU A 115 18.75 7.85 -0.63
C LEU A 115 18.67 9.38 -0.68
N VAL A 116 19.58 10.09 -0.01
CA VAL A 116 19.61 11.56 0.05
C VAL A 116 19.65 12.19 -1.35
N PRO A 117 20.67 11.92 -2.19
CA PRO A 117 20.74 12.49 -3.54
C PRO A 117 19.71 11.88 -4.50
N LEU A 118 19.39 10.59 -4.37
CA LEU A 118 18.45 9.90 -5.28
C LEU A 118 17.04 10.48 -5.22
N LEU A 119 16.57 10.81 -4.03
CA LEU A 119 15.20 11.25 -3.78
C LEU A 119 15.10 12.73 -3.36
N ASN A 120 16.22 13.46 -3.38
CA ASN A 120 16.31 14.85 -2.94
C ASN A 120 15.76 15.05 -1.51
N LEU A 121 16.22 14.22 -0.57
CA LEU A 121 15.78 14.20 0.83
C LEU A 121 16.82 14.82 1.77
N SER A 122 16.38 15.26 2.95
CA SER A 122 17.33 15.51 4.06
C SER A 122 17.84 14.20 4.65
N GLY A 123 19.02 14.19 5.27
CA GLY A 123 19.56 12.98 5.93
C GLY A 123 18.63 12.38 6.99
N ARG A 124 17.88 13.22 7.73
CA ARG A 124 16.86 12.73 8.68
C ARG A 124 15.67 12.09 7.96
N ALA A 125 15.24 12.68 6.84
CA ALA A 125 14.14 12.13 6.04
C ALA A 125 14.53 10.80 5.37
N ALA A 126 15.77 10.66 4.90
CA ALA A 126 16.30 9.43 4.34
C ALA A 126 16.37 8.30 5.39
N HIS A 127 16.93 8.56 6.58
CA HIS A 127 16.93 7.58 7.68
C HIS A 127 15.52 7.15 8.08
N ARG A 128 14.58 8.10 8.16
CA ARG A 128 13.19 7.78 8.50
C ARG A 128 12.53 6.94 7.41
N LEU A 129 12.69 7.31 6.14
CA LEU A 129 12.16 6.55 5.01
C LEU A 129 12.73 5.12 5.01
N LEU A 130 14.03 4.98 5.20
CA LEU A 130 14.69 3.67 5.26
C LEU A 130 14.13 2.82 6.40
N GLY A 131 14.12 3.35 7.63
CA GLY A 131 13.59 2.62 8.79
C GLY A 131 12.12 2.19 8.61
N GLN A 132 11.27 3.09 8.13
CA GLN A 132 9.86 2.79 7.86
C GLN A 132 9.69 1.72 6.76
N SER A 133 10.52 1.79 5.72
CA SER A 133 10.47 0.84 4.61
C SER A 133 10.87 -0.56 5.07
N LEU A 134 11.93 -0.68 5.88
CA LEU A 134 12.35 -1.96 6.46
C LEU A 134 11.27 -2.53 7.38
N THR A 135 10.72 -1.72 8.30
CA THR A 135 9.65 -2.19 9.18
C THR A 135 8.41 -2.67 8.40
N LEU A 136 8.02 -1.99 7.32
CA LEU A 136 6.92 -2.45 6.46
C LEU A 136 7.22 -3.78 5.76
N VAL A 137 8.45 -3.98 5.30
CA VAL A 137 8.82 -5.17 4.52
C VAL A 137 9.09 -6.39 5.42
N GLU A 138 9.74 -6.16 6.56
CA GLU A 138 10.25 -7.22 7.43
C GLU A 138 9.27 -7.55 8.57
N ASP A 139 8.71 -6.53 9.21
CA ASP A 139 7.94 -6.69 10.45
C ASP A 139 6.42 -6.60 10.23
N LEU A 140 5.97 -5.82 9.23
CA LEU A 140 4.56 -5.53 8.95
C LEU A 140 4.14 -5.84 7.49
N PRO A 141 4.37 -7.07 7.00
CA PRO A 141 4.12 -7.41 5.60
C PRO A 141 2.63 -7.39 5.22
N LYS A 142 1.70 -7.69 6.15
CA LYS A 142 0.25 -7.63 5.85
C LYS A 142 -0.21 -6.18 5.68
N THR A 143 0.38 -5.26 6.44
CA THR A 143 0.15 -3.82 6.35
C THR A 143 0.64 -3.30 5.00
N LEU A 144 1.84 -3.70 4.58
CA LEU A 144 2.38 -3.39 3.26
C LEU A 144 1.47 -3.90 2.13
N GLN A 145 0.97 -5.13 2.24
CA GLN A 145 0.04 -5.70 1.25
C GLN A 145 -1.28 -4.92 1.19
N CYS A 146 -1.85 -4.55 2.34
CA CYS A 146 -3.08 -3.76 2.41
C CYS A 146 -2.89 -2.33 1.86
N LEU A 147 -1.72 -1.73 2.07
CA LEU A 147 -1.33 -0.46 1.48
C LEU A 147 -1.17 -0.58 -0.05
N GLY A 148 -0.51 -1.63 -0.54
CA GLY A 148 -0.35 -1.93 -1.96
C GLY A 148 -1.68 -2.17 -2.68
N ALA A 149 -2.65 -2.78 -2.00
CA ALA A 149 -4.01 -2.98 -2.51
C ALA A 149 -4.90 -1.72 -2.43
N GLY A 150 -4.40 -0.63 -1.84
CA GLY A 150 -5.19 0.59 -1.59
C GLY A 150 -6.34 0.39 -0.60
N MET A 151 -6.26 -0.65 0.25
CA MET A 151 -7.17 -0.87 1.38
C MET A 151 -6.78 -0.01 2.60
N LEU A 152 -5.49 0.36 2.68
CA LEU A 152 -4.98 1.37 3.59
C LEU A 152 -4.45 2.55 2.80
N THR A 153 -4.67 3.75 3.34
CA THR A 153 -4.03 5.00 2.93
C THR A 153 -2.62 5.09 3.54
N PRO A 154 -1.70 5.89 2.97
CA PRO A 154 -0.38 6.12 3.56
C PRO A 154 -0.44 6.64 5.00
N ARG A 155 -1.46 7.45 5.32
CA ARG A 155 -1.68 7.97 6.68
C ARG A 155 -2.03 6.87 7.67
N GLN A 156 -2.87 5.90 7.26
CA GLN A 156 -3.24 4.78 8.13
C GLN A 156 -2.05 3.85 8.36
N ALA A 157 -1.30 3.53 7.30
CA ALA A 157 -0.06 2.76 7.43
C ALA A 157 0.95 3.46 8.35
N GLN A 158 1.05 4.79 8.31
CA GLN A 158 1.91 5.54 9.22
C GLN A 158 1.48 5.40 10.69
N ILE A 159 0.18 5.40 10.99
CA ILE A 159 -0.32 5.20 12.36
C ILE A 159 0.05 3.79 12.87
N ILE A 160 -0.12 2.77 12.02
CA ILE A 160 0.25 1.39 12.37
C ILE A 160 1.76 1.30 12.62
N LEU A 161 2.58 1.92 11.78
CA LEU A 161 4.04 2.00 11.96
C LEU A 161 4.43 2.68 13.27
N ASP A 162 3.82 3.82 13.59
CA ASP A 162 4.14 4.58 14.80
C ASP A 162 3.79 3.77 16.07
N GLU A 163 2.67 3.04 16.04
CA GLU A 163 2.27 2.16 17.15
C GLU A 163 3.18 0.94 17.27
N ALA A 164 3.57 0.32 16.13
CA ALA A 164 4.45 -0.83 16.10
C ALA A 164 5.80 -0.57 16.78
N LEU A 165 6.33 0.66 16.73
CA LEU A 165 7.57 1.03 17.42
C LEU A 165 7.51 0.91 18.95
N THR A 166 6.31 0.82 19.53
CA THR A 166 6.11 0.69 20.98
C THR A 166 5.94 -0.76 21.44
N ILE A 167 5.87 -1.70 20.49
CA ILE A 167 5.53 -3.09 20.71
C ILE A 167 6.80 -3.96 20.59
N PRO A 168 7.01 -4.95 21.47
CA PRO A 168 8.10 -5.90 21.34
C PRO A 168 8.02 -6.69 20.02
N ALA A 169 9.17 -7.01 19.42
CA ALA A 169 9.24 -7.65 18.11
C ALA A 169 8.45 -8.97 18.05
N GLU A 170 8.44 -9.74 19.14
CA GLU A 170 7.69 -10.99 19.26
C GLU A 170 6.16 -10.83 19.22
N ALA A 171 5.65 -9.64 19.54
CA ALA A 171 4.22 -9.34 19.57
C ALA A 171 3.71 -8.64 18.29
N LEU A 172 4.62 -8.19 17.41
CA LEU A 172 4.28 -7.47 16.18
C LEU A 172 3.33 -8.25 15.24
N PRO A 173 3.52 -9.56 14.98
CA PRO A 173 2.63 -10.30 14.08
C PRO A 173 1.18 -10.38 14.60
N ALA A 174 1.01 -10.51 15.92
CA ALA A 174 -0.30 -10.56 16.55
C ALA A 174 -0.98 -9.18 16.53
N PHE A 175 -0.20 -8.13 16.84
CA PHE A 175 -0.66 -6.75 16.73
C PHE A 175 -1.12 -6.41 15.30
N GLU A 176 -0.30 -6.74 14.31
CA GLU A 176 -0.62 -6.47 12.90
C GLU A 176 -1.94 -7.14 12.49
N GLU A 177 -2.15 -8.39 12.90
CA GLU A 177 -3.38 -9.10 12.58
C GLU A 177 -4.61 -8.48 13.26
N GLU A 178 -4.49 -8.05 14.52
CA GLU A 178 -5.58 -7.43 15.27
C GLU A 178 -5.93 -6.03 14.73
N VAL A 179 -4.91 -5.22 14.44
CA VAL A 179 -5.11 -3.85 13.93
C VAL A 179 -5.72 -3.88 12.53
N LEU A 180 -5.37 -4.84 11.68
CA LEU A 180 -5.96 -4.96 10.34
C LEU A 180 -7.41 -5.48 10.39
N LYS A 181 -7.75 -6.39 11.31
CA LYS A 181 -9.14 -6.84 11.54
C LYS A 181 -10.05 -5.69 11.94
N THR A 182 -9.57 -4.78 12.80
CA THR A 182 -10.32 -3.64 13.32
C THR A 182 -10.30 -2.45 12.34
N GLY A 183 -9.15 -2.18 11.74
CA GLY A 183 -8.88 -1.04 10.86
C GLY A 183 -9.61 -1.12 9.51
N ALA A 184 -9.77 -2.32 8.94
CA ALA A 184 -10.55 -2.52 7.72
C ALA A 184 -12.05 -2.17 7.90
N GLN A 185 -12.56 -2.23 9.14
CA GLN A 185 -13.98 -2.01 9.45
C GLN A 185 -14.34 -0.55 9.76
N LEU A 186 -13.34 0.33 10.02
CA LEU A 186 -13.59 1.67 10.56
C LEU A 186 -13.67 2.81 9.51
N MET A 187 -13.25 2.62 8.26
CA MET A 187 -12.74 3.76 7.48
C MET A 187 -13.25 3.88 6.03
N ALA A 188 -14.56 4.04 5.83
CA ALA A 188 -15.10 4.64 4.60
C ALA A 188 -16.10 5.81 4.83
N PRO A 189 -16.83 5.92 5.97
CA PRO A 189 -17.54 7.18 6.27
C PRO A 189 -17.65 7.61 7.75
N ARG A 190 -17.06 6.92 8.75
CA ARG A 190 -17.45 7.07 10.17
C ARG A 190 -16.56 7.86 11.13
N LEU A 191 -15.64 8.70 10.65
CA LEU A 191 -15.00 9.71 11.50
C LEU A 191 -15.94 10.90 11.91
N LYS A 192 -17.26 10.69 11.92
CA LYS A 192 -18.22 11.59 12.58
C LYS A 192 -18.79 11.04 13.90
N GLU A 193 -18.57 9.77 14.26
CA GLU A 193 -19.25 9.17 15.43
C GLU A 193 -18.31 8.48 16.45
N GLY A 194 -17.01 8.34 16.16
CA GLY A 194 -16.09 7.56 17.01
C GLY A 194 -15.50 8.26 18.25
N VAL A 195 -15.89 9.52 18.54
CA VAL A 195 -15.29 10.31 19.66
C VAL A 195 -15.90 9.94 21.03
N LYS A 196 -16.81 8.96 21.13
CA LYS A 196 -17.53 8.67 22.38
C LYS A 196 -16.86 7.64 23.31
N TRP A 197 -15.77 6.97 22.96
CA TRP A 197 -15.30 5.84 23.78
C TRP A 197 -14.29 6.17 24.91
N PHE A 198 -14.10 7.43 25.29
CA PHE A 198 -13.22 7.79 26.42
C PHE A 198 -13.73 8.89 27.38
N VAL A 199 -15.05 9.01 27.59
CA VAL A 199 -15.62 9.71 28.77
C VAL A 199 -16.86 8.99 29.27
#